data_AF-A0A0G1W236-F1
#
_entry.id   AF-A0A0G1W236-F1
#
_cell.length_a   1.000
_cell.length_b   1.000
_cell.length_c   1.000
_cell.angle_alpha   90.00
_cell.angle_beta   90.00
_cell.angle_gamma   90.00
#
_symmetry.space_group_name_H-M   'P 1'
#
loop_
_entity.id
_entity.type
_entity.pdbx_description
1 polymer ?
#
loop_
_entity_poly.entity_id
_entity_poly.type
_entity_poly.pdbx_seq_one_letter_code
_entity_poly.pdbx_strand_id
1 'polypeptide(L)'
;MHLSKVIEKFGYSKNEVRVYLAALSRGESMVSDLSALLKLPRSRVQLIVEKLQKDGLMNVAAQRRYKYWVAENPERLLIGLKEKEAALKAVMPELSVLRREGGAKPTVKVFRGVEEIKLIYEDILATKHPILAIIAWDRWVELFGEEYLSDFTKRRIAHFLRLRLLVAKSAKGLVVQKGDARTLRVTRFLPGSVPVSTTNFIYGNKIAIISLNKKEPTGS
;
A
#
# COMPACT_ATOMS: atom_id res chain seq x y z
N MET A 1 -23.60 -5.72 -0.01
CA MET A 1 -22.82 -4.70 0.71
C MET A 1 -21.33 -4.72 0.40
N HIS A 2 -20.69 -5.88 0.24
CA HIS A 2 -19.25 -5.95 -0.08
C HIS A 2 -18.93 -5.45 -1.51
N LEU A 3 -19.64 -5.95 -2.53
CA LEU A 3 -19.42 -5.62 -3.94
C LEU A 3 -19.41 -4.11 -4.22
N SER A 4 -20.41 -3.39 -3.72
CA SER A 4 -20.53 -1.94 -3.96
C SER A 4 -19.36 -1.16 -3.38
N LYS A 5 -18.93 -1.50 -2.16
CA LYS A 5 -17.77 -0.86 -1.51
C LYS A 5 -16.47 -1.09 -2.27
N VAL A 6 -16.32 -2.26 -2.92
CA VAL A 6 -15.13 -2.57 -3.72
C VAL A 6 -15.12 -1.73 -5.00
N ILE A 7 -16.26 -1.65 -5.71
CA ILE A 7 -16.34 -0.86 -6.95
C ILE A 7 -16.16 0.64 -6.67
N GLU A 8 -16.69 1.14 -5.55
CA GLU A 8 -16.49 2.53 -5.11
C GLU A 8 -15.00 2.90 -4.95
N LYS A 9 -14.14 1.97 -4.51
CA LYS A 9 -12.70 2.21 -4.38
C LYS A 9 -11.98 2.41 -5.72
N PHE A 10 -12.60 2.03 -6.85
CA PHE A 10 -12.06 2.27 -8.19
C PHE A 10 -12.46 3.64 -8.78
N GLY A 11 -13.06 4.52 -7.97
CA GLY A 11 -13.38 5.90 -8.35
C GLY A 11 -14.81 6.11 -8.85
N TYR A 12 -15.69 5.12 -8.69
CA TYR A 12 -17.10 5.24 -9.04
C TYR A 12 -17.93 5.74 -7.86
N SER A 13 -18.89 6.63 -8.13
CA SER A 13 -19.80 7.12 -7.09
C SER A 13 -20.81 6.05 -6.68
N LYS A 14 -21.39 6.18 -5.47
CA LYS A 14 -22.43 5.26 -4.97
C LYS A 14 -23.57 5.06 -5.97
N ASN A 15 -23.99 6.12 -6.65
CA ASN A 15 -25.09 6.03 -7.62
C ASN A 15 -24.65 5.40 -8.95
N GLU A 16 -23.41 5.61 -9.38
CA GLU A 16 -22.85 4.90 -10.55
C GLU A 16 -22.81 3.40 -10.31
N VAL A 17 -22.31 2.98 -9.15
CA VAL A 17 -22.28 1.58 -8.75
C VAL A 17 -23.68 0.97 -8.68
N ARG A 18 -24.65 1.69 -8.12
CA ARG A 18 -26.05 1.23 -8.07
C ARG A 18 -26.66 1.06 -9.46
N VAL A 19 -26.42 1.99 -10.37
CA VAL A 19 -26.92 1.91 -11.76
C VAL A 19 -26.28 0.74 -12.51
N TYR A 20 -24.96 0.61 -12.44
CA TYR A 20 -24.23 -0.49 -13.06
C TYR A 20 -24.71 -1.86 -12.55
N LEU A 21 -24.82 -2.06 -11.24
CA LEU A 21 -25.27 -3.33 -10.65
C LEU A 21 -26.74 -3.64 -10.95
N ALA A 22 -27.59 -2.61 -11.07
CA ALA A 22 -28.98 -2.78 -11.47
C ALA A 22 -29.08 -3.24 -12.93
N ALA A 23 -28.32 -2.61 -13.83
CA ALA A 23 -28.26 -3.03 -15.23
C ALA A 23 -27.64 -4.42 -15.40
N LEU A 24 -26.58 -4.74 -14.63
CA LEU A 24 -25.94 -6.06 -14.65
C LEU A 24 -26.89 -7.17 -14.19
N SER A 25 -27.71 -6.92 -13.18
CA SER A 25 -28.67 -7.90 -12.67
C SER A 25 -29.89 -8.09 -13.58
N ARG A 26 -30.32 -7.04 -14.28
CA ARG A 26 -31.55 -7.06 -15.10
C ARG A 26 -31.32 -7.33 -16.58
N GLY A 27 -30.10 -7.10 -17.07
CA GLY A 27 -29.84 -7.06 -18.51
C GLY A 27 -30.31 -5.74 -19.12
N GLU A 28 -30.78 -5.80 -20.37
CA GLU A 28 -31.22 -4.63 -21.13
C GLU A 28 -32.30 -3.84 -20.40
N SER A 29 -32.04 -2.57 -20.12
CA SER A 29 -32.95 -1.69 -19.37
C SER A 29 -33.02 -0.31 -19.97
N MET A 30 -34.20 0.32 -20.00
CA MET A 30 -34.30 1.74 -20.32
C MET A 30 -33.87 2.60 -19.12
N VAL A 31 -33.55 3.85 -19.40
CA VAL A 31 -33.28 4.86 -18.35
C VAL A 31 -34.50 5.06 -17.45
N SER A 32 -35.72 4.96 -17.98
CA SER A 32 -36.95 4.99 -17.17
C SER A 32 -37.01 3.86 -16.16
N ASP A 33 -36.63 2.66 -16.56
CA ASP A 33 -36.73 1.46 -15.72
C ASP A 33 -35.72 1.53 -14.58
N LEU A 34 -34.48 1.92 -14.91
CA LEU A 34 -33.42 2.15 -13.93
C LEU A 34 -33.75 3.32 -12.98
N SER A 35 -34.35 4.39 -13.49
CA SER A 35 -34.82 5.53 -12.70
C SER A 35 -35.88 5.13 -11.69
N ALA A 36 -36.91 4.40 -12.11
CA ALA A 36 -37.97 3.90 -11.25
C ALA A 36 -37.43 2.92 -10.20
N LEU A 37 -36.62 1.95 -10.62
CA LEU A 37 -36.03 0.94 -9.74
C LEU A 37 -35.14 1.54 -8.64
N LEU A 38 -34.29 2.49 -9.02
CA LEU A 38 -33.29 3.07 -8.12
C LEU A 38 -33.80 4.30 -7.35
N LYS A 39 -35.02 4.76 -7.67
CA LYS A 39 -35.60 6.01 -7.16
C LYS A 39 -34.66 7.20 -7.39
N LEU A 40 -34.11 7.29 -8.60
CA LEU A 40 -33.20 8.36 -9.03
C LEU A 40 -33.85 9.19 -10.14
N PRO A 41 -33.63 10.51 -10.21
CA PRO A 41 -34.13 11.33 -11.31
C PRO A 41 -33.64 10.82 -12.67
N ARG A 42 -34.52 10.80 -13.67
CA ARG A 42 -34.21 10.31 -15.03
C ARG A 42 -32.98 10.98 -15.63
N SER A 43 -32.84 12.30 -15.48
CA SER A 43 -31.69 13.08 -15.93
C SER A 43 -30.38 12.60 -15.29
N ARG A 44 -30.41 12.23 -14.01
CA ARG A 44 -29.24 11.72 -13.29
C ARG A 44 -28.85 10.33 -13.79
N VAL A 45 -29.82 9.45 -14.01
CA VAL A 45 -29.55 8.12 -14.56
C VAL A 45 -28.98 8.23 -15.96
N GLN A 46 -29.49 9.14 -16.81
CA GLN A 46 -28.96 9.42 -18.13
C GLN A 46 -27.46 9.78 -18.10
N LEU A 47 -27.07 10.74 -17.24
CA LEU A 47 -25.67 11.13 -17.09
C LEU A 47 -24.79 9.98 -16.61
N ILE A 48 -25.31 9.14 -15.70
CA ILE A 48 -24.59 7.99 -15.17
C ILE A 48 -24.36 6.93 -16.25
N VAL A 49 -25.38 6.54 -17.02
CA VAL A 49 -25.22 5.50 -18.05
C VAL A 49 -24.29 5.97 -19.17
N GLU A 50 -24.32 7.26 -19.54
CA GLU A 50 -23.39 7.84 -20.52
C GLU A 50 -21.95 7.87 -20.00
N LYS A 51 -21.74 8.21 -18.72
CA LYS A 51 -20.41 8.16 -18.10
C LYS A 51 -19.90 6.71 -18.05
N LEU A 52 -20.71 5.78 -17.58
CA LEU A 52 -20.36 4.36 -17.50
C LEU A 52 -20.08 3.77 -18.89
N GLN A 53 -20.73 4.26 -19.94
CA GLN A 53 -20.42 3.90 -21.31
C GLN A 53 -19.04 4.41 -21.75
N LYS A 54 -18.70 5.67 -21.45
CA LYS A 54 -17.35 6.21 -21.70
C LYS A 54 -16.27 5.41 -20.97
N ASP A 55 -16.60 4.91 -19.78
CA ASP A 55 -15.72 4.06 -18.98
C ASP A 55 -15.74 2.58 -19.43
N GLY A 56 -16.48 2.22 -20.49
CA GLY A 56 -16.54 0.87 -21.05
C GLY A 56 -17.32 -0.15 -20.20
N LEU A 57 -18.11 0.31 -19.23
CA LEU A 57 -18.90 -0.53 -18.31
C LEU A 57 -20.36 -0.69 -18.73
N MET A 58 -20.83 0.11 -19.68
CA MET A 58 -22.17 0.02 -20.24
C MET A 58 -22.15 0.23 -21.74
N ASN A 59 -23.15 -0.30 -22.41
CA ASN A 59 -23.31 -0.14 -23.84
C ASN A 59 -24.77 0.07 -24.21
N VAL A 60 -25.00 0.56 -25.43
CA VAL A 60 -26.35 0.77 -25.96
C VAL A 60 -26.72 -0.42 -26.82
N ALA A 61 -27.72 -1.19 -26.39
CA ALA A 61 -28.36 -2.18 -27.24
C ALA A 61 -29.31 -1.44 -28.19
N ALA A 62 -28.95 -1.34 -29.47
CA ALA A 62 -29.75 -0.64 -30.46
C ALA A 62 -30.99 -1.46 -30.84
N GLN A 63 -32.15 -1.12 -30.29
CA GLN A 63 -33.43 -1.59 -30.79
C GLN A 63 -34.25 -0.42 -31.35
N ARG A 64 -34.37 -0.37 -32.68
CA ARG A 64 -35.26 0.45 -33.54
C ARG A 64 -35.83 1.77 -32.95
N ARG A 65 -36.70 1.70 -31.93
CA ARG A 65 -37.48 2.84 -31.41
C ARG A 65 -36.99 3.40 -30.06
N TYR A 66 -36.24 2.64 -29.26
CA TYR A 66 -35.83 3.05 -27.91
C TYR A 66 -34.37 2.71 -27.62
N LYS A 67 -33.69 3.57 -26.86
CA LYS A 67 -32.33 3.30 -26.36
C LYS A 67 -32.40 2.42 -25.12
N TYR A 68 -31.95 1.18 -25.26
CA TYR A 68 -31.72 0.27 -24.14
C TYR A 68 -30.26 0.30 -23.75
N TRP A 69 -30.02 0.25 -22.44
CA TRP A 69 -28.70 0.22 -21.86
C TRP A 69 -28.46 -1.16 -21.25
N VAL A 70 -27.29 -1.71 -21.52
CA VAL A 70 -26.85 -3.00 -20.99
C VAL A 70 -25.51 -2.82 -20.30
N ALA A 71 -25.32 -3.48 -19.15
CA ALA A 71 -24.02 -3.51 -18.50
C ALA A 71 -23.09 -4.46 -19.28
N GLU A 72 -21.85 -4.03 -19.48
CA GLU A 72 -20.81 -4.87 -20.07
C GLU A 72 -20.32 -5.92 -19.07
N ASN A 73 -19.54 -6.90 -19.55
CA ASN A 73 -18.94 -7.93 -18.70
C ASN A 73 -18.14 -7.29 -17.55
N PRO A 74 -18.32 -7.71 -16.27
CA PRO A 74 -17.54 -7.20 -15.14
C PRO A 74 -16.02 -7.25 -15.28
N GLU A 75 -15.48 -8.12 -16.14
CA GLU A 75 -14.06 -8.14 -16.49
C GLU A 75 -13.57 -6.80 -17.06
N ARG A 76 -14.45 -5.97 -17.63
CA ARG A 76 -14.12 -4.61 -18.07
C ARG A 76 -13.58 -3.73 -16.96
N LEU A 77 -14.02 -3.92 -15.71
CA LEU A 77 -13.45 -3.21 -14.56
C LEU A 77 -11.96 -3.51 -14.38
N LEU A 78 -11.57 -4.77 -14.60
CA LEU A 78 -10.17 -5.21 -14.48
C LEU A 78 -9.33 -4.69 -15.66
N ILE A 79 -9.89 -4.72 -16.88
CA ILE A 79 -9.24 -4.19 -18.08
C ILE A 79 -8.95 -2.69 -17.92
N GLY A 80 -9.96 -1.90 -17.52
CA GLY A 80 -9.78 -0.46 -17.30
C GLY A 80 -8.77 -0.13 -16.22
N LEU A 81 -8.63 -0.98 -15.18
CA LEU A 81 -7.58 -0.81 -14.17
C LEU A 81 -6.18 -1.04 -14.76
N LYS A 82 -6.01 -2.09 -15.58
CA LYS A 82 -4.73 -2.38 -16.24
C LYS A 82 -4.32 -1.28 -17.22
N GLU A 83 -5.27 -0.70 -17.95
CA GLU A 83 -5.01 0.43 -18.84
C GLU A 83 -4.54 1.66 -18.07
N LYS A 84 -5.21 1.99 -16.95
CA LYS A 84 -4.79 3.08 -16.05
C LYS A 84 -3.40 2.82 -15.46
N GLU A 85 -3.11 1.58 -15.05
CA GLU A 85 -1.79 1.19 -14.56
C GLU A 85 -0.72 1.35 -15.64
N ALA A 86 -0.99 0.91 -16.87
CA ALA A 86 -0.07 1.03 -18.00
C ALA A 86 0.21 2.50 -18.35
N ALA A 87 -0.83 3.34 -18.39
CA ALA A 87 -0.69 4.77 -18.62
C ALA A 87 0.15 5.44 -17.53
N LEU A 88 -0.08 5.09 -16.25
CA LEU A 88 0.70 5.62 -15.14
C LEU A 88 2.18 5.16 -15.19
N LYS A 89 2.42 3.90 -15.58
CA LYS A 89 3.78 3.38 -15.77
C LYS A 89 4.52 4.11 -16.88
N ALA A 90 3.83 4.45 -17.98
CA ALA A 90 4.42 5.16 -19.11
C ALA A 90 4.96 6.55 -18.72
N VAL A 91 4.25 7.27 -17.85
CA VAL A 91 4.67 8.61 -17.38
C VAL A 91 5.57 8.58 -16.14
N MET A 92 5.81 7.41 -15.53
CA MET A 92 6.63 7.28 -14.32
C MET A 92 8.06 7.82 -14.46
N PRO A 93 8.76 7.65 -15.60
CA PRO A 93 10.07 8.25 -15.80
C PRO A 93 10.04 9.78 -15.74
N GLU A 94 9.05 10.42 -16.38
CA GLU A 94 8.88 11.88 -16.36
C GLU A 94 8.57 12.39 -14.95
N LEU A 95 7.68 11.70 -14.23
CA LEU A 95 7.40 12.00 -12.82
C LEU A 95 8.65 11.85 -11.93
N SER A 96 9.52 10.89 -12.26
CA SER A 96 10.78 10.67 -11.54
C SER A 96 11.79 11.79 -11.80
N VAL A 97 11.81 12.37 -12.99
CA VAL A 97 12.62 13.56 -13.31
C VAL A 97 12.09 14.81 -12.59
N LEU A 98 10.76 14.99 -12.55
CA LEU A 98 10.13 16.08 -11.81
C LEU A 98 10.34 15.99 -10.30
N ARG A 99 10.57 14.78 -9.78
CA ARG A 99 11.08 14.57 -8.43
C ARG A 99 12.51 15.07 -8.37
N ARG A 100 12.66 16.40 -8.25
CA ARG A 100 13.93 17.07 -7.94
C ARG A 100 14.59 16.32 -6.81
N GLU A 101 15.68 15.63 -7.12
CA GLU A 101 16.69 15.33 -6.12
C GLU A 101 17.19 16.68 -5.66
N GLY A 102 16.60 17.21 -4.59
CA GLY A 102 17.11 18.41 -3.94
C GLY A 102 18.59 18.15 -3.65
N GLY A 103 19.46 18.78 -4.43
CA GLY A 103 20.86 18.41 -4.51
C GLY A 103 21.48 18.27 -3.14
N ALA A 104 22.11 17.11 -2.88
CA ALA A 104 23.00 16.80 -1.75
C ALA A 104 22.58 17.30 -0.36
N LYS A 105 21.32 17.67 -0.13
CA LYS A 105 20.80 18.06 1.18
C LYS A 105 20.08 16.85 1.73
N PRO A 106 20.49 16.33 2.91
CA PRO A 106 19.76 15.24 3.54
C PRO A 106 18.32 15.71 3.80
N THR A 107 17.37 15.12 3.10
CA THR A 107 15.95 15.34 3.34
C THR A 107 15.53 14.50 4.53
N VAL A 108 15.31 15.15 5.67
CA VAL A 108 14.82 14.47 6.88
C VAL A 108 13.31 14.30 6.77
N LYS A 109 12.82 13.07 6.89
CA LYS A 109 11.38 12.76 6.96
C LYS A 109 11.07 12.28 8.36
N VAL A 110 10.19 12.98 9.06
CA VAL A 110 9.79 12.59 10.42
C VAL A 110 8.55 11.69 10.34
N PHE A 111 8.63 10.54 11.00
CA PHE A 111 7.56 9.56 11.15
C PHE A 111 7.12 9.53 12.62
N ARG A 112 5.82 9.57 12.89
CA ARG A 112 5.28 9.58 14.25
C ARG A 112 4.34 8.40 14.50
N GLY A 113 4.58 7.71 15.61
CA GLY A 113 3.79 6.56 16.00
C GLY A 113 4.21 5.27 15.27
N VAL A 114 3.66 4.16 15.76
CA VAL A 114 4.05 2.81 15.31
C VAL A 114 3.74 2.60 13.83
N GLU A 115 2.56 3.02 13.36
CA GLU A 115 2.13 2.79 11.97
C GLU A 115 2.98 3.55 10.95
N GLU A 116 3.39 4.79 11.24
CA GLU A 116 4.29 5.52 10.34
C GLU A 116 5.70 4.94 10.35
N ILE A 117 6.19 4.46 11.51
CA ILE A 117 7.49 3.79 11.57
C ILE A 117 7.50 2.49 10.78
N LYS A 118 6.36 1.77 10.66
CA LYS A 118 6.25 0.60 9.76
C LYS A 118 6.58 0.96 8.30
N LEU A 119 6.34 2.20 7.86
CA LEU A 119 6.71 2.66 6.52
C LEU A 119 8.23 2.68 6.31
N ILE A 120 9.03 2.86 7.37
CA ILE A 120 10.49 2.75 7.29
C ILE A 120 10.90 1.32 6.91
N TYR A 121 10.21 0.30 7.44
CA TYR A 121 10.49 -1.09 7.08
C TYR A 121 10.10 -1.40 5.63
N GLU A 122 8.95 -0.88 5.19
CA GLU A 122 8.56 -0.99 3.77
C GLU A 122 9.60 -0.32 2.87
N ASP A 123 10.13 0.84 3.24
CA ASP A 123 11.19 1.53 2.51
C ASP A 123 12.51 0.74 2.51
N ILE A 124 12.88 0.11 3.64
CA ILE A 124 14.04 -0.80 3.72
C ILE A 124 13.89 -1.96 2.75
N LEU A 125 12.74 -2.64 2.74
CA LEU A 125 12.47 -3.78 1.84
C LEU A 125 12.45 -3.34 0.38
N ALA A 126 11.86 -2.18 0.08
CA ALA A 126 11.79 -1.62 -1.27
C ALA A 126 13.17 -1.18 -1.80
N THR A 127 14.05 -0.69 -0.92
CA THR A 127 15.40 -0.26 -1.28
C THR A 127 16.31 -1.43 -1.68
N LYS A 128 16.01 -2.66 -1.24
CA LYS A 128 16.70 -3.91 -1.62
C LYS A 128 18.23 -3.88 -1.49
N HIS A 129 18.74 -3.21 -0.46
CA HIS A 129 20.17 -3.19 -0.11
C HIS A 129 20.47 -3.96 1.18
N PRO A 130 21.72 -4.41 1.41
CA PRO A 130 22.16 -4.91 2.71
C PRO A 130 21.94 -3.88 3.82
N ILE A 131 21.64 -4.36 5.02
CA ILE A 131 21.23 -3.53 6.15
C ILE A 131 22.28 -3.62 7.25
N LEU A 132 22.69 -2.47 7.78
CA LEU A 132 23.40 -2.37 9.06
C LEU A 132 22.43 -1.83 10.09
N ALA A 133 22.38 -2.41 11.28
CA ALA A 133 21.46 -1.98 12.31
C ALA A 133 22.10 -1.94 13.69
N ILE A 134 21.70 -0.95 14.49
CA ILE A 134 21.88 -0.93 15.94
C ILE A 134 20.48 -0.91 16.52
N ILE A 135 20.09 -1.93 17.29
CA ILE A 135 18.70 -2.04 17.76
C ILE A 135 18.67 -2.13 19.28
N ALA A 136 17.84 -1.31 19.91
CA ALA A 136 17.42 -1.49 21.30
C ALA A 136 16.39 -2.63 21.38
N TRP A 137 16.86 -3.87 21.24
CA TRP A 137 16.03 -5.06 20.94
C TRP A 137 14.85 -5.25 21.89
N ASP A 138 15.07 -5.07 23.19
CA ASP A 138 14.04 -5.33 24.19
C ASP A 138 12.83 -4.40 24.03
N ARG A 139 13.08 -3.09 23.90
CA ARG A 139 12.04 -2.09 23.64
C ARG A 139 11.43 -2.22 22.24
N TRP A 140 12.22 -2.69 21.30
CA TRP A 140 11.79 -2.89 19.92
C TRP A 140 10.71 -3.97 19.81
N VAL A 141 10.93 -5.11 20.46
CA VAL A 141 9.93 -6.20 20.52
C VAL A 141 8.67 -5.74 21.25
N GLU A 142 8.81 -4.98 22.35
CA GLU A 142 7.66 -4.43 23.10
C GLU A 142 6.78 -3.50 22.24
N LEU A 143 7.37 -2.70 21.34
CA LEU A 143 6.64 -1.73 20.54
C LEU A 143 5.95 -2.31 19.30
N PHE A 144 6.59 -3.27 18.63
CA PHE A 144 6.08 -3.80 17.35
C PHE A 144 5.42 -5.17 17.46
N GLY A 145 5.70 -5.91 18.54
CA GLY A 145 5.27 -7.30 18.70
C GLY A 145 6.11 -8.29 17.89
N GLU A 146 6.14 -9.55 18.35
CA GLU A 146 6.94 -10.59 17.71
C GLU A 146 6.43 -10.97 16.31
N GLU A 147 5.10 -10.92 16.10
CA GLU A 147 4.48 -11.30 14.83
C GLU A 147 4.93 -10.38 13.69
N TYR A 148 4.89 -9.06 13.90
CA TYR A 148 5.32 -8.09 12.91
C TYR A 148 6.81 -8.23 12.57
N LEU A 149 7.66 -8.42 13.60
CA LEU A 149 9.09 -8.60 13.40
C LEU A 149 9.43 -9.92 12.68
N SER A 150 8.62 -10.96 12.90
CA SER A 150 8.73 -12.24 12.21
C SER A 150 8.35 -12.11 10.73
N ASP A 151 7.25 -11.41 10.42
CA ASP A 151 6.85 -11.12 9.03
C ASP A 151 7.93 -10.33 8.28
N PHE A 152 8.41 -9.23 8.89
CA PHE A 152 9.50 -8.45 8.31
C PHE A 152 10.74 -9.31 8.05
N THR A 153 11.10 -10.18 8.98
CA THR A 153 12.23 -11.10 8.83
C THR A 153 12.03 -12.06 7.65
N LYS A 154 10.84 -12.65 7.50
CA LYS A 154 10.51 -13.54 6.37
C LYS A 154 10.61 -12.80 5.04
N ARG A 155 10.01 -11.62 4.93
CA ARG A 155 10.04 -10.79 3.72
C ARG A 155 11.46 -10.36 3.35
N ARG A 156 12.26 -9.99 4.35
CA ARG A 156 13.68 -9.67 4.17
C ARG A 156 14.47 -10.86 3.60
N ILE A 157 14.25 -12.07 4.12
CA ILE A 157 14.91 -13.30 3.65
C ILE A 157 14.49 -13.63 2.22
N ALA A 158 13.21 -13.49 1.88
CA ALA A 158 12.70 -13.72 0.52
C ALA A 158 13.36 -12.80 -0.52
N HIS A 159 13.79 -11.61 -0.11
CA HIS A 159 14.57 -10.68 -0.93
C HIS A 159 16.09 -10.84 -0.79
N PHE A 160 16.57 -11.89 -0.10
CA PHE A 160 17.99 -12.18 0.15
C PHE A 160 18.78 -11.03 0.80
N LEU A 161 18.10 -10.17 1.58
CA LEU A 161 18.72 -8.99 2.15
C LEU A 161 19.47 -9.35 3.45
N ARG A 162 20.80 -9.28 3.41
CA ARG A 162 21.66 -9.57 4.58
C ARG A 162 21.60 -8.45 5.62
N LEU A 163 21.57 -8.82 6.89
CA LEU A 163 21.53 -7.89 8.03
C LEU A 163 22.76 -8.06 8.91
N ARG A 164 23.47 -6.97 9.21
CA ARG A 164 24.50 -6.95 10.26
C ARG A 164 23.97 -6.16 11.44
N LEU A 165 23.80 -6.83 12.58
CA LEU A 165 23.14 -6.29 13.77
C LEU A 165 24.15 -6.08 14.89
N LEU A 166 24.12 -4.89 15.49
CA LEU A 166 24.71 -4.59 16.79
C LEU A 166 23.58 -4.47 17.82
N VAL A 167 23.72 -5.20 18.92
CA VAL A 167 22.74 -5.21 20.01
C VAL A 167 23.45 -5.29 21.36
N ALA A 168 22.82 -4.83 22.43
CA ALA A 168 23.33 -5.03 23.78
C ALA A 168 23.45 -6.54 24.10
N LYS A 169 24.46 -6.92 24.89
CA LYS A 169 24.62 -8.29 25.36
C LYS A 169 23.57 -8.60 26.44
N SER A 170 22.40 -9.07 26.03
CA SER A 170 21.29 -9.49 26.90
C SER A 170 20.86 -10.92 26.60
N ALA A 171 20.04 -11.53 27.48
CA ALA A 171 19.48 -12.86 27.25
C ALA A 171 18.68 -12.93 25.92
N LYS A 172 17.89 -11.90 25.62
CA LYS A 172 17.17 -11.75 24.36
C LYS A 172 18.14 -11.61 23.18
N GLY A 173 19.20 -10.79 23.31
CA GLY A 173 20.23 -10.66 22.28
C GLY A 173 20.94 -11.98 21.94
N LEU A 174 21.16 -12.85 22.93
CA LEU A 174 21.72 -14.19 22.70
C LEU A 174 20.77 -15.10 21.90
N VAL A 175 19.47 -15.03 22.16
CA VAL A 175 18.46 -15.76 21.39
C VAL A 175 18.45 -15.30 19.93
N VAL A 176 18.55 -13.99 19.71
CA VAL A 176 18.63 -13.39 18.36
C VAL A 176 19.84 -13.92 17.60
N GLN A 177 21.01 -13.94 18.23
CA GLN A 177 22.24 -14.42 17.61
C GLN A 177 22.15 -15.90 17.21
N LYS A 178 21.50 -16.76 18.00
CA LYS A 178 21.30 -18.18 17.66
C LYS A 178 20.55 -18.39 16.33
N GLY A 179 19.70 -17.44 15.93
CA GLY A 179 18.94 -17.48 14.69
C GLY A 179 19.64 -16.88 13.45
N ASP A 180 20.89 -16.44 13.58
CA ASP A 180 21.58 -15.63 12.57
C ASP A 180 21.68 -16.29 11.20
N ALA A 181 22.20 -17.52 11.14
CA ALA A 181 22.39 -18.25 9.88
C ALA A 181 21.06 -18.43 9.12
N ARG A 182 19.99 -18.79 9.84
CA ARG A 182 18.65 -19.02 9.26
C ARG A 182 17.99 -17.74 8.77
N THR A 183 18.41 -16.60 9.29
CA THR A 183 17.80 -15.31 8.98
C THR A 183 18.69 -14.43 8.12
N LEU A 184 19.77 -14.95 7.51
CA LEU A 184 20.72 -14.13 6.75
C LEU A 184 21.20 -12.92 7.57
N ARG A 185 21.47 -13.13 8.86
CA ARG A 185 21.90 -12.10 9.82
C ARG A 185 23.26 -12.45 10.40
N VAL A 186 24.02 -11.43 10.77
CA VAL A 186 25.22 -11.54 11.60
C VAL A 186 25.07 -10.58 12.77
N THR A 187 24.97 -11.12 13.98
CA THR A 187 24.77 -10.37 15.22
C THR A 187 26.07 -10.30 16.02
N ARG A 188 26.47 -9.08 16.37
CA ARG A 188 27.56 -8.80 17.31
C ARG A 188 27.04 -8.00 18.49
N PHE A 189 27.71 -8.14 19.63
CA PHE A 189 27.31 -7.47 20.86
C PHE A 189 28.10 -6.19 21.08
N LEU A 190 27.40 -5.16 21.54
CA LEU A 190 28.03 -3.95 22.06
C LEU A 190 28.61 -4.20 23.47
N PRO A 191 29.67 -3.48 23.86
CA PRO A 191 30.14 -3.47 25.24
C PRO A 191 29.03 -3.07 26.20
N GLY A 192 28.96 -3.68 27.38
CA GLY A 192 27.89 -3.43 28.36
C GLY A 192 27.84 -1.99 28.88
N SER A 193 28.90 -1.20 28.68
CA SER A 193 28.98 0.22 29.03
C SER A 193 28.26 1.15 28.05
N VAL A 194 27.82 0.65 26.88
CA VAL A 194 27.18 1.47 25.85
C VAL A 194 25.65 1.30 25.92
N PRO A 195 24.90 2.28 26.46
CA PRO A 195 23.46 2.22 26.45
C PRO A 195 22.92 2.39 25.02
N VAL A 196 22.05 1.48 24.61
CA VAL A 196 21.33 1.57 23.32
C VAL A 196 19.91 2.02 23.60
N SER A 197 19.63 3.30 23.34
CA SER A 197 18.31 3.92 23.55
C SER A 197 17.55 4.18 22.25
N THR A 198 18.25 4.18 21.12
CA THR A 198 17.70 4.37 19.77
C THR A 198 17.92 3.15 18.90
N THR A 199 17.03 2.95 17.94
CA THR A 199 17.17 1.97 16.88
C THR A 199 17.59 2.69 15.60
N ASN A 200 18.70 2.27 15.00
CA ASN A 200 19.23 2.87 13.79
C ASN A 200 19.33 1.81 12.69
N PHE A 201 18.92 2.16 11.48
CA PHE A 201 19.10 1.36 10.27
C PHE A 201 19.87 2.16 9.23
N ILE A 202 20.87 1.54 8.62
CA ILE A 202 21.63 2.09 7.49
C ILE A 202 21.47 1.13 6.33
N TYR A 203 21.01 1.65 5.20
CA TYR A 203 20.68 0.87 4.01
C TYR A 203 20.71 1.77 2.76
N GLY A 204 21.33 1.30 1.67
CA GLY A 204 21.55 2.12 0.49
C GLY A 204 22.29 3.42 0.84
N ASN A 205 21.71 4.56 0.47
CA ASN A 205 22.17 5.92 0.81
C ASN A 205 21.33 6.58 1.92
N LYS A 206 20.59 5.79 2.71
CA LYS A 206 19.66 6.26 3.74
C LYS A 206 20.10 5.83 5.14
N ILE A 207 19.74 6.66 6.12
CA ILE A 207 19.78 6.32 7.54
C ILE A 207 18.38 6.55 8.11
N ALA A 208 17.90 5.61 8.90
CA ALA A 208 16.70 5.77 9.72
C ALA A 208 17.09 5.71 11.19
N ILE A 209 16.71 6.72 11.96
CA ILE A 209 16.95 6.83 13.40
C ILE A 209 15.61 6.83 14.10
N ILE A 210 15.42 5.91 15.03
CA ILE A 210 14.14 5.69 15.69
C ILE A 210 14.32 5.81 17.19
N SER A 211 13.67 6.82 17.75
CA SER A 211 13.60 7.06 19.19
C SER A 211 12.44 6.29 19.79
N LEU A 212 12.74 5.36 20.69
CA LEU A 212 11.78 4.44 21.31
C LEU A 212 11.21 5.03 22.61
N ASN A 213 10.58 6.19 22.53
CA ASN A 213 9.90 6.79 23.67
C ASN A 213 8.57 6.07 23.95
N LYS A 214 8.23 5.83 25.22
CA LYS A 214 7.08 5.00 25.63
C LYS A 214 5.71 5.58 25.27
N LYS A 215 5.61 6.90 25.06
CA LYS A 215 4.34 7.58 24.76
C LYS A 215 4.05 7.62 23.26
N GLU A 216 5.05 7.99 22.46
CA GLU A 216 4.95 8.05 21.01
C GLU A 216 6.36 7.85 20.44
N PRO A 217 6.62 6.75 19.71
CA PRO A 217 7.91 6.57 19.07
C PRO A 217 8.01 7.50 17.85
N THR A 218 9.21 8.01 17.61
CA THR A 218 9.49 8.91 16.48
C THR A 218 10.62 8.36 15.64
N GLY A 219 10.42 8.26 14.33
CA GLY A 219 11.45 7.93 13.34
C GLY A 219 11.86 9.15 12.52
N SER A 220 13.11 9.20 12.07
CA SER A 220 13.63 10.18 11.12
C SER A 220 14.53 9.56 10.08
#